data_AF-A0A6A3NKR4-F1
#
_entry.id   AF-A0A6A3NKR4-F1
#
_cell.length_a   1.000
_cell.length_b   1.000
_cell.length_c   1.000
_cell.angle_alpha   90.00
_cell.angle_beta   90.00
_cell.angle_gamma   90.00
#
_symmetry.space_group_name_H-M   'P 1'
#
loop_
_entity.id
_entity.type
_entity.pdbx_description
1 polymer ?
#
loop_
_entity_poly.entity_id
_entity_poly.type
_entity_poly.pdbx_seq_one_letter_code
_entity_poly.pdbx_strand_id
1 'polypeptide(L)'
;MWRIMSSVCITMLWMQRNRAIFQQEVTTVELNVQKCWTTGLRQLQAVGKRELRRPDTILHGTKLLLCSAAMAEAPREKSPKGTSPVQPPNSYEEPALLTRLKIY
;
A
#
# COMPACT_ATOMS: atom_id res chain seq x y z
N MET A 1 10.36 7.64 2.93
CA MET A 1 8.95 7.16 2.95
C MET A 1 8.87 5.65 2.95
N TRP A 2 9.32 4.98 1.89
CA TRP A 2 9.31 3.51 1.75
C TRP A 2 9.74 2.77 3.02
N ARG A 3 10.95 3.05 3.53
CA ARG A 3 11.47 2.42 4.76
C ARG A 3 10.53 2.53 5.96
N ILE A 4 9.92 3.69 6.17
CA ILE A 4 8.99 3.92 7.29
C ILE A 4 7.73 3.08 7.10
N MET A 5 7.14 3.10 5.89
CA MET A 5 5.96 2.30 5.58
C MET A 5 6.21 0.80 5.68
N SER A 6 7.34 0.31 5.17
CA SER A 6 7.74 -1.09 5.28
C SER A 6 7.89 -1.52 6.75
N SER A 7 8.59 -0.73 7.57
CA SER A 7 8.76 -1.03 8.99
C SER A 7 7.43 -1.05 9.74
N VAL A 8 6.53 -0.09 9.47
CA VAL A 8 5.19 -0.06 10.07
C VAL A 8 4.38 -1.28 9.68
N CYS A 9 4.31 -1.62 8.39
CA CYS A 9 3.51 -2.77 7.95
C CYS A 9 4.09 -4.11 8.43
N ILE A 10 5.42 -4.30 8.45
CA ILE A 10 6.04 -5.52 9.02
C ILE A 10 5.69 -5.64 10.51
N THR A 11 5.84 -4.55 11.27
CA THR A 11 5.55 -4.54 12.71
C THR A 11 4.08 -4.84 12.97
N MET A 12 3.16 -4.24 12.19
CA MET A 12 1.73 -4.50 12.32
C MET A 12 1.34 -5.91 11.94
N LEU A 13 1.88 -6.44 10.83
CA LEU A 13 1.62 -7.81 10.39
C LEU A 13 2.04 -8.79 11.48
N TRP A 14 3.20 -8.56 12.11
CA TRP A 14 3.69 -9.38 13.20
C TRP A 14 2.77 -9.30 14.44
N MET A 15 2.36 -8.09 14.83
CA MET A 15 1.42 -7.92 15.94
C MET A 15 0.06 -8.58 15.65
N GLN A 16 -0.48 -8.42 14.45
CA GLN A 16 -1.75 -9.01 14.03
C GLN A 16 -1.68 -10.54 14.03
N ARG A 17 -0.60 -11.12 13.49
CA ARG A 17 -0.37 -12.56 13.52
C ARG A 17 -0.39 -13.08 14.96
N ASN A 18 0.32 -12.41 15.86
CA ASN A 18 0.37 -12.83 17.26
C ASN A 18 -1.00 -12.74 17.93
N ARG A 19 -1.77 -11.68 17.69
CA ARG A 19 -3.13 -11.56 18.24
C ARG A 19 -4.09 -12.60 17.68
N ALA A 20 -4.01 -12.90 16.38
CA ALA A 20 -4.81 -13.94 15.78
C ALA A 20 -4.50 -15.33 16.38
N ILE A 21 -3.22 -15.65 16.60
CA ILE A 21 -2.79 -16.95 17.14
C ILE A 21 -3.10 -17.08 18.64
N PHE A 22 -2.77 -16.06 19.43
CA PHE A 22 -2.79 -16.16 20.90
C PHE A 22 -4.06 -15.59 21.55
N GLN A 23 -4.77 -14.68 20.88
CA GLN A 23 -5.97 -14.01 21.41
C GLN A 23 -7.22 -14.36 20.60
N GLN A 24 -7.10 -15.17 19.54
CA GLN A 24 -8.18 -15.50 18.60
C GLN A 24 -8.88 -14.25 18.05
N GLU A 25 -8.17 -13.12 17.96
CA GLU A 25 -8.74 -11.87 17.44
C GLU A 25 -9.02 -12.03 15.94
N VAL A 26 -10.29 -11.89 15.56
CA VAL A 26 -10.69 -11.87 14.16
C VAL A 26 -10.51 -10.45 13.63
N THR A 27 -9.60 -10.29 12.67
CA THR A 27 -9.38 -9.01 11.98
C THR A 27 -9.65 -9.14 10.50
N THR A 28 -10.22 -8.10 9.89
CA THR A 28 -10.41 -8.03 8.45
C THR A 28 -9.19 -7.41 7.78
N VAL A 29 -8.93 -7.80 6.53
CA VAL A 29 -7.85 -7.21 5.73
C VAL A 29 -8.02 -5.70 5.61
N GLU A 30 -9.25 -5.24 5.38
CA GLU A 30 -9.57 -3.81 5.25
C GLU A 30 -9.21 -3.03 6.53
N LEU A 31 -9.63 -3.50 7.70
CA LEU A 31 -9.31 -2.86 8.98
C LEU A 31 -7.79 -2.83 9.22
N ASN A 32 -7.09 -3.89 8.83
CA ASN A 32 -5.64 -3.99 8.98
C ASN A 32 -4.88 -3.05 8.05
N VAL A 33 -5.33 -2.93 6.80
CA VAL A 33 -4.79 -1.98 5.82
C VAL A 33 -5.03 -0.55 6.31
N GLN A 34 -6.23 -0.23 6.78
CA GLN A 34 -6.55 1.09 7.32
C GLN A 34 -5.69 1.44 8.54
N LYS A 35 -5.45 0.48 9.46
CA LYS A 35 -4.55 0.65 10.60
C LYS A 35 -3.10 0.88 10.15
N CYS A 36 -2.55 0.07 9.21
CA CYS A 36 -1.19 0.29 8.68
C CYS A 36 -1.08 1.68 8.05
N TRP A 37 -2.06 2.03 7.21
CA TRP A 37 -2.09 3.30 6.50
C TRP A 37 -2.08 4.50 7.45
N THR A 38 -3.03 4.56 8.39
CA THR A 38 -3.17 5.67 9.33
C THR A 38 -1.95 5.84 10.22
N THR A 39 -1.37 4.73 10.71
CA THR A 39 -0.16 4.78 11.54
C THR A 39 1.07 5.17 10.73
N GLY A 40 1.23 4.62 9.53
CA GLY A 40 2.32 4.97 8.62
C GLY A 40 2.31 6.45 8.29
N LEU A 41 1.15 6.97 7.91
CA LEU A 41 0.95 8.38 7.61
C LEU A 41 1.29 9.28 8.81
N ARG A 42 0.82 8.92 10.01
CA ARG A 42 1.15 9.63 11.25
C ARG A 42 2.66 9.65 11.52
N GLN A 43 3.35 8.54 11.31
CA GLN A 43 4.80 8.47 11.47
C GLN A 43 5.55 9.33 10.44
N LEU A 44 5.12 9.30 9.18
CA LEU A 44 5.70 10.17 8.13
C LEU A 44 5.54 11.65 8.48
N GLN A 45 4.37 12.05 8.98
CA GLN A 45 4.14 13.42 9.44
C GLN A 45 5.03 13.79 10.63
N ALA A 46 5.19 12.88 11.60
CA ALA A 46 6.06 13.11 12.76
C ALA A 46 7.53 13.30 12.34
N VAL A 47 8.01 12.45 11.43
CA VAL A 47 9.36 12.60 10.85
C VAL A 47 9.47 13.91 10.08
N GLY A 48 8.47 14.27 9.26
CA GLY A 48 8.49 15.51 8.49
C GLY A 48 8.58 16.74 9.37
N LYS A 49 7.77 16.80 10.44
CA LYS A 49 7.83 17.86 11.46
C LYS A 49 9.17 17.90 12.19
N ARG A 50 9.79 16.74 12.45
CA ARG A 50 11.11 16.66 13.08
C ARG A 50 12.20 17.23 12.16
N GLU A 51 12.22 16.83 10.90
CA GLU A 51 13.21 17.31 9.92
C GLU A 51 13.06 18.81 9.64
N LEU A 52 11.84 19.35 9.75
CA LEU A 52 11.58 20.80 9.61
C LEU A 52 12.23 21.65 10.72
N ARG A 53 12.48 21.08 11.90
CA ARG A 53 13.11 21.81 13.02
C ARG A 53 14.62 21.96 12.88
N ARG A 54 15.22 21.30 11.89
CA ARG A 54 16.66 21.30 11.66
C ARG A 54 16.96 22.05 10.37
N PRO A 55 17.77 23.13 10.40
CA PRO A 55 18.00 23.97 9.22
C PRO A 55 18.56 23.16 8.03
N ASP A 56 19.46 22.21 8.30
CA ASP A 56 20.10 21.38 7.27
C ASP A 56 19.13 20.44 6.53
N THR A 57 17.97 20.14 7.11
CA THR A 57 17.01 19.15 6.59
C THR A 57 15.62 19.73 6.32
N ILE A 58 15.43 21.04 6.39
CA ILE A 58 14.14 21.71 6.15
C ILE A 58 13.53 21.27 4.81
N LEU A 59 14.32 21.24 3.74
CA LEU A 59 13.82 20.84 2.42
C LEU A 59 13.29 19.41 2.41
N HIS A 60 13.97 18.50 3.12
CA HIS A 60 13.54 17.11 3.26
C HIS A 60 12.25 17.01 4.08
N GLY A 61 12.15 17.76 5.18
CA GLY A 61 10.94 17.84 6.01
C GLY A 61 9.74 18.35 5.21
N THR A 62 9.90 19.45 4.48
CA THR A 62 8.84 20.03 3.64
C THR A 62 8.37 19.07 2.56
N LYS A 63 9.31 18.47 1.80
CA LYS A 63 8.98 17.45 0.79
C LYS A 63 8.23 16.27 1.40
N LEU A 64 8.68 15.80 2.56
CA LEU A 64 8.05 14.67 3.24
C LEU A 64 6.61 14.99 3.66
N LEU A 65 6.37 16.18 4.20
CA LEU A 65 5.04 16.63 4.58
C LEU A 65 4.11 16.79 3.38
N LEU A 66 4.56 17.41 2.30
CA LEU A 66 3.78 17.57 1.07
C LEU A 66 3.39 16.22 0.48
N CYS A 67 4.35 15.30 0.32
CA CYS A 67 4.06 13.96 -0.18
C CYS A 67 3.13 13.19 0.77
N SER A 68 3.25 13.37 2.09
CA SER A 68 2.32 12.74 3.04
C SER A 68 0.90 13.29 2.93
N ALA A 69 0.75 14.60 2.70
CA ALA A 69 -0.56 15.20 2.48
C ALA A 69 -1.19 14.71 1.17
N ALA A 70 -0.41 14.63 0.09
CA ALA A 70 -0.85 14.11 -1.20
C ALA A 70 -1.27 12.63 -1.12
N MET A 71 -0.61 11.82 -0.29
CA MET A 71 -1.04 10.45 -0.03
C MET A 71 -2.33 10.40 0.82
N ALA A 72 -2.49 11.30 1.78
CA ALA A 72 -3.66 11.35 2.65
C ALA A 72 -4.95 11.68 1.90
N GLU A 73 -4.86 12.51 0.86
CA GLU A 73 -5.95 12.68 -0.09
C GLU A 73 -6.21 11.35 -0.81
N ALA A 74 -7.42 10.82 -0.68
CA ALA A 74 -7.85 9.66 -1.44
C ALA A 74 -7.58 9.90 -2.93
N PRO A 75 -7.18 8.86 -3.71
CA PRO A 75 -7.07 8.99 -5.15
C PRO A 75 -8.39 9.56 -5.68
N ARG A 76 -8.35 10.79 -6.22
CA ARG A 76 -9.54 11.45 -6.80
C ARG A 76 -10.05 10.70 -8.03
N GLU A 77 -9.20 9.85 -8.61
CA GLU A 77 -9.61 8.87 -9.60
C GLU A 77 -10.42 7.80 -8.90
N LYS A 78 -11.73 7.80 -9.19
CA LYS A 78 -12.54 6.59 -9.11
C LYS A 78 -11.67 5.47 -9.67
N SER A 79 -11.35 4.46 -8.85
CA SER A 79 -10.75 3.22 -9.34
C SER A 79 -11.42 2.95 -10.68
N PRO A 80 -10.67 2.81 -11.79
CA PRO A 80 -11.27 2.35 -13.03
C PRO A 80 -12.12 1.18 -12.59
N LYS A 81 -13.45 1.29 -12.75
CA LYS A 81 -14.36 0.18 -12.47
C LYS A 81 -13.62 -0.99 -13.05
N GLY A 82 -13.24 -1.95 -12.21
CA GLY A 82 -12.59 -3.14 -12.69
C GLY A 82 -13.56 -3.71 -13.70
N THR A 83 -13.38 -3.40 -14.97
CA THR A 83 -13.79 -4.24 -16.04
C THR A 83 -12.94 -5.45 -15.78
N SER A 84 -13.48 -6.34 -14.95
CA SER A 84 -13.12 -7.74 -14.97
C SER A 84 -12.93 -8.05 -16.44
N PRO A 85 -11.77 -8.54 -16.87
CA PRO A 85 -11.65 -9.08 -18.21
C PRO A 85 -12.85 -10.00 -18.35
N VAL A 86 -13.78 -9.63 -19.22
CA VAL A 86 -14.92 -10.49 -19.54
C VAL A 86 -14.26 -11.77 -19.97
N GLN A 87 -14.35 -12.80 -19.13
CA GLN A 87 -13.81 -14.10 -19.45
C GLN A 87 -14.52 -14.50 -20.75
N PRO A 88 -13.80 -14.65 -21.88
CA PRO A 88 -14.46 -14.96 -23.13
C PRO A 88 -15.23 -16.27 -22.93
N PRO A 89 -16.48 -16.35 -23.42
CA PRO A 89 -17.28 -17.57 -23.30
C PRO A 89 -16.48 -18.71 -23.91
N ASN A 90 -16.22 -19.75 -23.12
CA ASN A 90 -15.55 -21.01 -23.46
C ASN A 90 -15.44 -21.25 -24.99
N SER A 91 -14.41 -20.70 -25.63
CA SER A 91 -14.01 -21.14 -26.95
C SER A 91 -12.79 -22.04 -26.73
N TYR A 92 -12.87 -23.24 -27.27
CA TYR A 92 -11.79 -24.23 -27.32
C TYR A 92 -10.64 -23.77 -28.24
N GLU A 93 -10.41 -22.46 -28.36
CA GLU A 93 -9.34 -21.90 -29.18
C GLU A 93 -8.09 -21.70 -28.32
N GLU A 94 -7.03 -22.40 -28.70
CA GLU A 94 -5.69 -22.27 -28.13
C GLU A 94 -5.29 -20.78 -28.17
N PRO A 95 -5.01 -20.12 -27.02
CA PRO A 95 -4.68 -18.71 -27.01
C PRO A 95 -3.44 -18.47 -27.88
N ALA A 96 -3.51 -17.48 -28.78
CA ALA A 96 -2.47 -17.15 -29.77
C ALA A 96 -1.05 -16.98 -29.21
N LEU A 97 -0.92 -16.81 -27.89
CA LEU A 97 0.36 -16.79 -27.17
C LEU A 97 1.07 -18.16 -27.19
N LEU A 98 0.33 -19.27 -27.16
CA LEU A 98 0.91 -20.63 -27.25
C LEU A 98 1.43 -20.93 -28.66
N THR A 99 0.78 -20.40 -29.71
CA THR A 99 1.26 -20.57 -31.09
C THR A 99 2.60 -19.88 -31.31
N ARG A 100 2.86 -18.74 -30.63
CA ARG A 100 4.14 -18.03 -30.73
C ARG A 100 5.27 -18.67 -29.93
N LEU A 101 4.97 -19.37 -28.84
CA LEU A 101 5.98 -20.07 -28.03
C LEU A 101 6.47 -21.38 -28.67
N LYS A 102 5.71 -21.98 -29.60
CA LYS A 102 6.14 -23.17 -30.36
C LYS A 102 7.16 -22.89 -31.48
N ILE A 103 7.49 -21.62 -31.74
CA ILE A 103 8.37 -21.21 -32.85
C ILE A 103 9.82 -20.98 -32.38
N TYR A 104 10.15 -21.25 -31.12
CA TYR A 104 11.53 -21.29 -30.60
C TYR A 104 11.87 -22.65 -30.00
#